data_AF-A0A7X7AJL2-F1
#
_entry.id   AF-A0A7X7AJL2-F1
#
_cell.length_a   1.000
_cell.length_b   1.000
_cell.length_c   1.000
_cell.angle_alpha   90.00
_cell.angle_beta   90.00
_cell.angle_gamma   90.00
#
_symmetry.space_group_name_H-M   'P 1'
#
loop_
_entity.id
_entity.type
_entity.pdbx_description
1 polymer ?
#
loop_
_entity_poly.entity_id
_entity_poly.type
_entity_poly.pdbx_seq_one_letter_code
_entity_poly.pdbx_strand_id
1 'polypeptide(L)'
;MGGGRIFSDSSYKPELKQILEKIQQELNATSLDQVMLAWLLKHPLHIIPILGTGKTERIESAINSQNLEMNNQQWYAIYAHSQMERLP
;
A
#
# COMPACT_ATOMS: atom_id res chain seq x y z
N MET A 1 7.05 -0.37 6.09
CA MET A 1 6.83 0.55 4.94
C MET A 1 8.15 1.28 4.72
N GLY A 2 8.73 1.34 3.51
CA GLY A 2 10.09 1.86 3.28
C GLY A 2 10.30 3.33 3.67
N GLY A 3 10.35 3.63 4.97
CA GLY A 3 10.67 4.93 5.57
C GLY A 3 9.78 6.12 5.18
N GLY A 4 8.67 5.91 4.47
CA GLY A 4 7.92 7.01 3.84
C GLY A 4 8.53 7.54 2.54
N ARG A 5 9.63 6.93 2.06
CA ARG A 5 10.32 7.35 0.82
C ARG A 5 9.45 7.19 -0.42
N ILE A 6 8.55 6.21 -0.43
CA ILE A 6 7.55 6.03 -1.49
C ILE A 6 6.63 7.26 -1.62
N PHE A 7 6.42 8.00 -0.52
CA PHE A 7 5.58 9.20 -0.50
C PHE A 7 6.38 10.49 -0.64
N SER A 8 7.59 10.54 -0.07
CA SER A 8 8.41 11.76 -0.03
C SER A 8 9.34 11.90 -1.23
N ASP A 9 9.70 10.81 -1.90
CA ASP A 9 10.64 10.80 -3.02
C ASP A 9 9.95 10.27 -4.28
N SER A 10 9.61 11.19 -5.18
CA SER A 10 8.99 10.88 -6.48
C SER A 10 9.89 10.08 -7.41
N SER A 11 11.20 10.04 -7.16
CA SER A 11 12.18 9.27 -7.94
C SER A 11 12.31 7.83 -7.43
N TYR A 12 11.78 7.53 -6.24
CA TYR A 12 11.87 6.22 -5.61
C TYR A 12 10.79 5.27 -6.15
N LYS A 13 11.21 4.29 -6.96
CA LYS A 13 10.35 3.23 -7.55
C LYS A 13 9.11 3.77 -8.29
N PRO A 14 9.29 4.51 -9.40
CA PRO A 14 8.18 5.13 -10.14
C PRO A 14 7.17 4.10 -10.69
N GLU A 15 7.63 2.92 -11.11
CA GLU A 15 6.77 1.84 -11.59
C GLU A 15 5.83 1.31 -10.50
N LEU A 16 6.35 1.15 -9.27
CA LEU A 16 5.54 0.76 -8.12
C LEU A 16 4.48 1.83 -7.80
N LYS A 17 4.85 3.10 -7.89
CA LYS A 17 3.92 4.21 -7.66
C LYS A 17 2.78 4.20 -8.69
N GLN A 18 3.07 4.01 -9.97
CA GLN A 18 2.04 3.92 -11.02
C GLN A 18 1.06 2.76 -10.77
N ILE A 19 1.56 1.61 -10.31
CA ILE A 19 0.70 0.47 -9.97
C ILE A 19 -0.17 0.76 -8.76
N LEU A 20 0.39 1.41 -7.73
CA LEU A 20 -0.39 1.80 -6.56
C LEU A 20 -1.47 2.83 -6.93
N GLU A 21 -1.18 3.78 -7.82
CA GLU A 21 -2.16 4.77 -8.33
C GLU A 21 -3.25 4.10 -9.18
N LYS A 22 -2.90 3.14 -10.03
CA LYS A 22 -3.87 2.35 -10.79
C LYS A 22 -4.81 1.58 -9.86
N ILE A 23 -4.25 0.87 -8.88
CA ILE A 23 -5.03 0.09 -7.92
C ILE A 23 -5.86 1.01 -7.02
N GLN A 24 -5.35 2.21 -6.69
CA GLN A 24 -6.11 3.22 -5.96
C GLN A 24 -7.41 3.57 -6.69
N GLN A 25 -7.33 3.81 -8.00
CA GLN A 25 -8.51 4.10 -8.82
C GLN A 25 -9.46 2.91 -8.90
N GLU A 26 -8.94 1.70 -9.11
CA GLU A 26 -9.76 0.47 -9.17
C GLU A 26 -10.50 0.19 -7.85
N LEU A 27 -9.88 0.50 -6.71
CA LEU A 27 -10.45 0.29 -5.39
C LEU A 27 -11.25 1.50 -4.86
N ASN A 28 -11.33 2.60 -5.63
CA ASN A 28 -11.89 3.87 -5.16
C ASN A 28 -11.28 4.36 -3.83
N ALA A 29 -10.00 4.08 -3.61
CA ALA A 29 -9.31 4.48 -2.39
C ALA A 29 -9.00 5.98 -2.41
N THR A 30 -9.14 6.65 -1.26
CA THR A 30 -8.93 8.10 -1.18
C THR A 30 -7.46 8.49 -1.09
N SER A 31 -6.58 7.54 -0.81
CA SER A 31 -5.13 7.75 -0.77
C SER A 31 -4.34 6.48 -1.04
N LEU A 32 -3.08 6.63 -1.48
CA LEU A 32 -2.12 5.53 -1.61
C LEU A 32 -1.80 4.87 -0.25
N ASP A 33 -1.90 5.62 0.85
CA ASP A 33 -1.80 5.08 2.21
C ASP A 33 -2.86 4.00 2.47
N GLN A 34 -4.12 4.23 2.06
CA GLN A 34 -5.19 3.23 2.20
C GLN A 34 -4.89 1.97 1.39
N VAL A 35 -4.40 2.12 0.15
CA VAL A 35 -4.06 0.98 -0.71
C VAL A 35 -2.95 0.14 -0.09
N MET A 36 -1.91 0.78 0.45
CA MET A 36 -0.82 0.07 1.12
C MET A 36 -1.27 -0.60 2.43
N LEU A 37 -2.16 0.03 3.19
CA LEU A 37 -2.73 -0.58 4.39
C LEU A 37 -3.62 -1.79 4.03
N ALA A 38 -4.48 -1.67 3.03
CA ALA A 38 -5.29 -2.80 2.53
C ALA A 38 -4.40 -3.95 2.03
N TRP A 39 -3.30 -3.65 1.33
CA TRP A 39 -2.34 -4.66 0.88
C TRP A 39 -1.67 -5.40 2.05
N LEU A 40 -1.27 -4.69 3.11
CA LEU A 40 -0.67 -5.28 4.30
C LEU A 40 -1.69 -6.09 5.12
N LEU A 41 -2.91 -5.59 5.30
CA LEU A 41 -3.96 -6.27 6.04
C LEU A 41 -4.41 -7.56 5.34
N LYS A 42 -4.36 -7.58 4.00
CA LYS A 42 -4.64 -8.76 3.18
C LYS A 42 -3.51 -9.80 3.17
N HIS A 43 -2.35 -9.48 3.75
CA HIS A 43 -1.22 -10.40 3.78
C HIS A 43 -1.60 -11.71 4.51
N PRO A 44 -1.26 -12.90 3.98
CA PRO A 44 -1.67 -14.20 4.54
C PRO A 44 -1.15 -14.49 5.97
N LEU A 45 -0.17 -13.71 6.42
CA LEU A 45 0.36 -13.77 7.80
C LEU A 45 -0.32 -12.77 8.76
N HIS A 46 -1.41 -12.10 8.35
CA HIS A 46 -2.15 -11.13 9.18
C HIS A 46 -1.25 -10.11 9.89
N ILE A 47 -0.40 -9.43 9.12
CA ILE A 47 0.54 -8.46 9.66
C ILE A 47 -0.25 -7.27 10.22
N ILE A 48 -0.04 -6.94 11.50
CA ILE A 48 -0.61 -5.73 12.12
C ILE A 48 0.41 -4.59 11.97
N PRO A 49 0.15 -3.60 11.09
CA PRO A 49 1.04 -2.46 10.95
C PRO A 49 1.01 -1.59 12.22
N ILE A 50 2.17 -1.38 12.85
CA ILE A 50 2.30 -0.38 13.93
C ILE A 50 2.25 1.01 13.29
N LEU A 51 1.14 1.72 13.49
CA LEU A 51 0.96 3.09 13.04
C LEU A 51 1.69 4.03 14.00
N GLY A 52 2.70 4.76 13.53
CA GLY A 52 3.41 5.77 14.33
C GLY A 52 2.46 6.87 14.84
N THR A 53 2.63 7.23 16.10
CA THR A 53 1.67 7.84 17.05
C THR A 53 1.31 9.33 16.84
N GLY A 54 1.02 9.80 15.63
CA GLY A 54 0.87 11.26 15.44
C GLY A 54 -0.26 11.78 14.56
N LYS A 55 -1.00 10.94 13.83
CA LYS A 55 -2.01 11.43 12.89
C LYS A 55 -3.27 10.59 12.96
N THR A 56 -4.31 11.13 13.58
CA THR A 56 -5.67 10.56 13.60
C THR A 56 -6.14 10.22 12.18
N GLU A 57 -5.71 11.01 11.19
CA GLU A 57 -5.92 10.78 9.76
C GLU A 57 -5.47 9.38 9.29
N ARG A 58 -4.41 8.81 9.89
CA ARG A 58 -3.92 7.46 9.55
C ARG A 58 -4.76 6.35 10.17
N ILE A 59 -5.36 6.59 11.32
CA ILE A 59 -6.30 5.64 11.94
C ILE A 59 -7.56 5.58 11.10
N GLU A 60 -8.10 6.74 10.69
CA GLU A 60 -9.24 6.82 9.77
C GLU A 60 -8.93 6.17 8.42
N SER A 61 -7.73 6.42 7.88
CA SER A 61 -7.24 5.74 6.67
C SER A 61 -7.18 4.22 6.84
N ALA A 62 -6.71 3.72 7.98
CA ALA A 62 -6.67 2.28 8.29
C ALA A 62 -8.08 1.67 8.41
N ILE A 63 -9.02 2.35 9.07
CA ILE A 63 -10.42 1.92 9.16
C ILE A 63 -11.04 1.86 7.76
N ASN A 64 -10.90 2.94 6.99
CA ASN A 64 -11.44 3.01 5.63
C ASN A 64 -10.79 2.00 4.67
N SER A 65 -9.52 1.63 4.90
CA SER A 65 -8.84 0.61 4.10
C SER A 65 -9.40 -0.80 4.29
N GLN A 66 -10.07 -1.10 5.40
CA GLN A 66 -10.72 -2.40 5.61
C GLN A 66 -11.93 -2.60 4.68
N ASN A 67 -12.51 -1.51 4.16
CA ASN A 67 -13.60 -1.57 3.20
C ASN A 67 -13.10 -1.74 1.75
N LEU A 68 -11.79 -1.73 1.53
CA LEU A 68 -11.22 -1.92 0.21
C LEU A 68 -11.09 -3.42 -0.09
N GLU A 69 -11.90 -3.91 -1.02
CA GLU A 69 -11.84 -5.29 -1.49
C GLU A 69 -10.71 -5.47 -2.53
N MET A 70 -9.46 -5.41 -2.06
CA MET A 70 -8.33 -5.75 -2.91
C MET A 70 -8.43 -7.22 -3.32
N ASN A 71 -8.32 -7.53 -4.62
CA ASN A 71 -8.31 -8.90 -5.13
C ASN A 71 -6.88 -9.50 -5.14
N ASN A 72 -6.73 -10.79 -5.47
CA ASN A 72 -5.43 -11.45 -5.42
C ASN A 72 -4.48 -10.96 -6.52
N GLN A 73 -5.00 -10.62 -7.70
CA GLN A 73 -4.19 -10.12 -8.82
C GLN A 73 -3.58 -8.76 -8.49
N GLN A 74 -4.36 -7.85 -7.91
CA GLN A 74 -3.89 -6.55 -7.42
C GLN A 74 -2.83 -6.72 -6.32
N TRP A 75 -3.06 -7.65 -5.41
CA TRP A 75 -2.12 -7.95 -4.33
C TRP A 75 -0.77 -8.46 -4.88
N TYR A 76 -0.80 -9.38 -5.85
CA TYR A 76 0.40 -9.90 -6.51
C TYR A 76 1.08 -8.85 -7.38
N ALA A 77 0.34 -7.95 -8.02
CA ALA A 77 0.91 -6.85 -8.80
C ALA A 77 1.77 -5.93 -7.91
N ILE A 78 1.27 -5.54 -6.74
CA ILE A 78 2.05 -4.78 -5.76
C ILE A 78 3.27 -5.59 -5.28
N TYR A 79 3.07 -6.87 -4.95
CA TYR A 79 4.15 -7.74 -4.48
C TYR A 79 5.28 -7.87 -5.51
N ALA A 80 4.98 -8.20 -6.76
CA ALA A 80 5.96 -8.40 -7.82
C ALA A 80 6.85 -7.14 -8.04
N HIS A 81 6.24 -5.95 -8.04
CA HIS A 81 6.97 -4.70 -8.25
C HIS A 81 7.62 -4.18 -6.96
N SER A 82 7.18 -4.66 -5.79
CA SER A 82 7.89 -4.43 -4.52
C SER A 82 9.17 -5.27 -4.40
N GLN A 83 9.17 -6.49 -4.96
CA GLN A 83 10.24 -7.49 -4.87
C GLN A 83 11.31 -7.39 -5.97
N MET A 84 11.21 -6.46 -6.93
CA MET A 84 12.21 -6.25 -7.99
C MET A 84 13.62 -5.85 -7.49
N GLU A 85 13.89 -5.97 -6.19
CA GLU A 85 15.18 -5.77 -5.54
C GLU A 85 15.78 -7.08 -4.99
N ARG A 86 15.15 -8.25 -5.20
CA ARG A 86 15.64 -9.56 -4.75
C ARG A 86 15.61 -10.65 -5.82
N LEU A 87 16.15 -10.38 -7.00
CA LEU A 87 16.62 -11.45 -7.90
C LEU A 87 17.91 -10.99 -8.61
N PRO A 88 19.10 -11.29 -8.08
CA PRO A 88 20.21 -11.73 -8.91
C PRO A 88 19.96 -13.14 -9.47
#